data_AF-B4LB94-F1
#
_entry.id   AF-B4LB94-F1
#
_cell.length_a   1.000
_cell.length_b   1.000
_cell.length_c   1.000
_cell.angle_alpha   90.00
_cell.angle_beta   90.00
_cell.angle_gamma   90.00
#
_symmetry.space_group_name_H-M   'P 1'
#
loop_
_entity.id
_entity.type
_entity.pdbx_description
1 polymer ?
#
loop_
_entity_poly.entity_id
_entity_poly.type
_entity_poly.pdbx_seq_one_letter_code
_entity_poly.pdbx_strand_id
1 'polypeptide(L)'
;MARRKDKPRLIPEQDKRICRAICLCQLTMVLSCVSIVYLSVAIYSPSLKAFKSGFELDPVMCQTVDRQMPNNCPWASCGEWCLTRTSGFCPQIHSIVRRNGTDIQLNNCTRVTNTSCAMIDLNRLNKFNCNNGTVCNNIRGVFNCSNGHCKNMSEFFLCHHKPDGPVINSAKDNTKLNGFFECHGVHCTKIKRPFSCDRYCSRITTANINTLIMHEDNVIAADCENAVAFNEARGKEHGVRIEPTEFWKEDDGNLLTNCATVTRESDNRITATDCLNGTLLEHDALPAPFMNFTQFWAIYDNSTHAVDPEQKFLPNQANLTIYSWKKLFINLEGCVNTLRGECKDFVARYGNDGDNNTAQSRYQCYYNKDTNVEFVVARYDLDKVYRELVVSLIVPIVLFVISSISLCVITKSVKVGDDAKMRCVCAGDDSDDDGFGNAAAAKQPEQVYDTDDDVVDLEQQAVELDVAAEPAHPFDTQEMIGSTKSLIPLSPTEQQSTEDQDEKAAKCDVPEKPLVIL
;
A
#
# COMPACT_ATOMS: atom_id res chain seq x y z
N MET A 1 12.09 85.83 -0.72
CA MET A 1 11.66 84.43 -0.70
C MET A 1 10.64 84.20 -1.80
N ALA A 2 10.97 83.38 -2.81
CA ALA A 2 9.98 82.87 -3.76
C ALA A 2 10.12 81.34 -3.77
N ARG A 3 9.17 80.65 -3.12
CA ARG A 3 9.06 79.19 -3.18
C ARG A 3 8.75 78.81 -4.62
N ARG A 4 9.70 78.17 -5.30
CA ARG A 4 9.45 77.43 -6.54
C ARG A 4 8.34 76.43 -6.23
N LYS A 5 7.15 76.60 -6.82
CA LYS A 5 6.10 75.60 -6.77
C LYS A 5 6.59 74.42 -7.61
N ASP A 6 6.92 73.31 -6.96
CA ASP A 6 7.16 72.05 -7.65
C ASP A 6 5.90 71.70 -8.42
N LYS A 7 6.01 71.63 -9.76
CA LYS A 7 4.92 71.15 -10.61
C LYS A 7 4.63 69.70 -10.19
N PRO A 8 3.35 69.32 -9.97
CA PRO A 8 3.01 67.93 -9.69
C PRO A 8 3.52 67.07 -10.86
N ARG A 9 4.25 65.99 -10.54
CA ARG A 9 4.72 65.04 -11.56
C ARG A 9 3.48 64.43 -12.23
N LEU A 10 3.19 64.88 -13.45
CA LEU A 10 2.14 64.29 -14.27
C LEU A 10 2.68 62.93 -14.72
N ILE A 11 2.20 61.84 -14.10
CA ILE A 11 2.54 60.48 -14.52
C ILE A 11 1.77 60.24 -15.82
N PRO A 12 2.44 60.12 -16.99
CA PRO A 12 1.73 59.85 -18.23
C PRO A 12 1.05 58.48 -18.16
N GLU A 13 -0.16 58.37 -18.72
CA GLU A 13 -0.86 57.08 -18.82
C GLU A 13 0.00 56.12 -19.67
N GLN A 14 0.59 55.13 -19.01
CA GLN A 14 1.38 54.09 -19.66
C GLN A 14 0.48 53.12 -20.41
N ASP A 15 1.01 52.51 -21.47
CA ASP A 15 0.29 51.47 -22.19
C ASP A 15 0.12 50.23 -21.30
N LYS A 16 -1.11 50.04 -20.82
CA LYS A 16 -1.49 48.92 -19.94
C LYS A 16 -1.17 47.56 -20.56
N ARG A 17 -1.15 47.44 -21.89
CA ARG A 17 -0.83 46.17 -22.58
C ARG A 17 0.64 45.83 -22.47
N ILE A 18 1.53 46.81 -22.70
CA ILE A 18 2.99 46.64 -22.60
C ILE A 18 3.39 46.39 -21.14
N CYS A 19 2.86 47.19 -20.20
CA CYS A 19 3.13 46.98 -18.77
C CYS A 19 2.66 45.60 -18.29
N ARG A 20 1.48 45.14 -18.75
CA ARG A 20 0.96 43.81 -18.41
C ARG A 20 1.83 42.70 -19.01
N ALA A 21 2.28 42.83 -20.25
CA ALA A 21 3.16 41.84 -20.89
C ALA A 21 4.52 41.73 -20.16
N ILE A 22 5.15 42.87 -19.84
CA ILE A 22 6.40 42.90 -19.08
C ILE A 22 6.21 42.26 -17.71
N CYS A 23 5.15 42.64 -16.99
CA CYS A 23 4.86 42.11 -15.66
C CYS A 23 4.60 40.60 -15.68
N LEU A 24 3.84 40.10 -16.66
CA LEU A 24 3.59 38.67 -16.82
C LEU A 24 4.88 37.91 -17.13
N CYS A 25 5.72 38.40 -18.05
CA CYS A 25 7.00 37.76 -18.37
C CYS A 25 7.97 37.79 -17.17
N GLN A 26 8.06 38.90 -16.45
CA GLN A 26 8.89 38.96 -15.24
C GLN A 26 8.40 37.98 -14.17
N LEU A 27 7.09 37.90 -13.95
CA LEU A 27 6.49 36.96 -13.01
C LEU A 27 6.73 35.51 -13.42
N THR A 28 6.52 35.14 -14.69
CA THR A 28 6.76 33.78 -15.17
C THR A 28 8.23 33.39 -15.07
N MET A 29 9.16 34.31 -15.34
CA MET A 29 10.59 34.07 -15.16
C MET A 29 10.94 33.78 -13.69
N VAL A 30 10.45 34.62 -12.76
CA VAL A 30 10.70 34.43 -11.32
C VAL A 30 10.09 33.13 -10.82
N LEU A 31 8.83 32.85 -11.16
CA LEU A 31 8.15 31.61 -10.76
C LEU A 31 8.83 30.37 -11.34
N SER A 32 9.34 30.43 -12.57
CA SER A 32 10.08 29.32 -13.19
C SER A 32 11.40 29.06 -12.45
N CYS A 33 12.17 30.10 -12.12
CA CYS A 33 13.40 29.95 -11.32
C CYS A 33 13.13 29.31 -9.95
N VAL A 34 12.12 29.82 -9.23
CA VAL A 34 11.71 29.26 -7.93
C VAL A 34 11.28 27.80 -8.09
N SER A 35 10.48 27.50 -9.12
CA SER A 35 10.03 26.13 -9.40
C SER A 35 11.20 25.18 -9.65
N ILE A 36 12.21 25.57 -10.43
CA ILE A 36 13.40 24.74 -10.69
C ILE A 36 14.11 24.36 -9.39
N VAL A 37 14.32 25.33 -8.49
CA VAL A 37 14.98 25.09 -7.20
C VAL A 37 14.17 24.12 -6.34
N TYR A 38 12.85 24.31 -6.22
CA TYR A 38 12.00 23.41 -5.43
C TYR A 38 11.91 22.00 -6.01
N LEU A 39 11.73 21.89 -7.34
CA LEU A 39 11.60 20.61 -8.02
C LEU A 39 12.91 19.81 -8.00
N SER A 40 14.07 20.48 -7.90
CA SER A 40 15.36 19.81 -7.72
C SER A 40 15.41 18.96 -6.44
N VAL A 41 14.88 19.48 -5.33
CA VAL A 41 14.84 18.76 -4.04
C VAL A 41 13.68 17.77 -4.01
N ALA A 42 12.51 18.18 -4.52
CA ALA A 42 11.29 17.39 -4.40
C ALA A 42 11.20 16.22 -5.40
N ILE A 43 11.78 16.34 -6.59
CA ILE A 43 11.63 15.34 -7.66
C ILE A 43 12.98 14.84 -8.14
N TYR A 44 13.95 15.71 -8.46
CA TYR A 44 15.22 15.26 -9.04
C TYR A 44 16.04 14.38 -8.10
N SER A 45 16.25 14.82 -6.85
CA SER A 45 16.98 14.05 -5.84
C SER A 45 16.39 12.65 -5.57
N PRO A 46 15.09 12.49 -5.27
CA PRO A 46 14.50 11.16 -5.09
C PRO A 46 14.49 10.33 -6.38
N SER A 47 14.27 10.94 -7.54
CA SER A 47 14.33 10.23 -8.83
C SER A 47 15.71 9.66 -9.10
N LEU A 48 16.78 10.43 -8.85
CA LEU A 48 18.15 9.95 -9.02
C LEU A 48 18.47 8.77 -8.09
N LYS A 49 17.98 8.79 -6.85
CA LYS A 49 18.09 7.64 -5.94
C LYS A 49 17.34 6.42 -6.48
N ALA A 50 16.15 6.61 -7.05
CA ALA A 50 15.38 5.53 -7.64
C ALA A 50 16.06 4.90 -8.86
N PHE A 51 16.72 5.70 -9.71
CA PHE A 51 17.50 5.17 -10.84
C PHE A 51 18.78 4.44 -10.39
N LYS A 52 19.39 4.90 -9.29
CA LYS A 52 20.60 4.27 -8.72
C LYS A 52 20.31 3.10 -7.79
N SER A 53 19.05 2.85 -7.45
CA SER A 53 18.70 1.85 -6.43
C SER A 53 18.89 0.41 -6.91
N GLY A 54 18.97 0.16 -8.22
CA GLY A 54 19.26 -1.17 -8.79
C GLY A 54 18.20 -2.24 -8.51
N PHE A 55 16.96 -1.83 -8.26
CA PHE A 55 15.85 -2.77 -8.09
C PHE A 55 15.41 -3.35 -9.43
N GLU A 56 15.01 -4.62 -9.43
CA GLU A 56 14.44 -5.24 -10.62
C GLU A 56 13.10 -4.57 -10.98
N LEU A 57 12.86 -4.36 -12.27
CA LEU A 57 11.61 -3.80 -12.78
C LEU A 57 10.47 -4.82 -12.83
N ASP A 58 10.81 -6.11 -12.92
CA ASP A 58 9.82 -7.17 -12.92
C ASP A 58 9.43 -7.53 -11.48
N PRO A 59 8.15 -7.37 -11.10
CA PRO A 59 7.72 -7.70 -9.75
C PRO A 59 7.78 -9.21 -9.53
N VAL A 60 8.10 -9.58 -8.30
CA VAL A 60 8.03 -10.95 -7.81
C VAL A 60 7.00 -11.06 -6.69
N MET A 61 6.69 -12.28 -6.26
CA MET A 61 5.75 -12.49 -5.16
C MET A 61 6.46 -12.39 -3.82
N CYS A 62 6.00 -11.46 -2.99
CA CYS A 62 6.34 -11.40 -1.57
C CYS A 62 5.24 -12.01 -0.72
N GLN A 63 5.67 -12.58 0.41
CA GLN A 63 4.78 -13.15 1.42
C GLN A 63 5.21 -12.70 2.80
N THR A 64 4.28 -12.13 3.56
CA THR A 64 4.58 -11.66 4.93
C THR A 64 4.74 -12.83 5.88
N VAL A 65 5.82 -12.82 6.65
CA VAL A 65 6.17 -13.89 7.61
C VAL A 65 6.11 -13.45 9.06
N ASP A 66 6.30 -12.15 9.30
CA ASP A 66 6.35 -11.60 10.64
C ASP A 66 5.86 -10.17 10.59
N ARG A 67 5.00 -9.83 11.55
CA ARG A 67 4.52 -8.48 11.78
C ARG A 67 4.67 -8.11 13.25
N GLN A 68 5.41 -7.04 13.48
CA GLN A 68 5.60 -6.48 14.81
C GLN A 68 5.17 -5.02 14.88
N MET A 69 4.75 -4.60 16.06
CA MET A 69 4.39 -3.22 16.36
C MET A 69 5.11 -2.78 17.66
N PRO A 70 6.45 -2.65 17.64
CA PRO A 70 7.19 -2.32 18.84
C PRO A 70 7.01 -0.85 19.24
N ASN A 71 7.07 -0.58 20.56
CA ASN A 71 7.02 0.77 21.10
C ASN A 71 8.29 1.58 20.79
N ASN A 72 9.46 0.92 20.73
CA ASN A 72 10.71 1.52 20.28
C ASN A 72 10.90 1.23 18.79
N CYS A 73 10.98 2.28 17.97
CA CYS A 73 10.94 2.17 16.52
C CYS A 73 12.33 2.37 15.89
N PRO A 74 13.14 1.31 15.69
CA PRO A 74 14.38 1.42 14.91
C PRO A 74 14.10 1.78 13.45
N TRP A 75 13.11 1.14 12.85
CA TRP A 75 12.65 1.34 11.47
C TRP A 75 11.14 1.06 11.38
N ALA A 76 10.49 1.59 10.35
CA ALA A 76 9.09 1.32 10.07
C ALA A 76 8.90 1.01 8.57
N SER A 77 7.97 0.11 8.28
CA SER A 77 7.57 -0.31 6.93
C SER A 77 6.88 0.82 6.16
N CYS A 78 6.15 1.65 6.90
CA CYS A 78 5.47 2.84 6.41
C CYS A 78 5.37 3.88 7.54
N GLY A 79 5.93 5.07 7.30
CA GLY A 79 5.69 6.26 8.12
C GLY A 79 4.82 7.28 7.38
N GLU A 80 4.01 8.03 8.13
CA GLU A 80 3.33 9.22 7.60
C GLU A 80 4.11 10.47 8.03
N TRP A 81 4.24 11.45 7.13
CA TRP A 81 4.95 12.73 7.37
C TRP A 81 6.43 12.59 7.75
N CYS A 82 7.23 12.29 6.74
CA CYS A 82 8.64 11.88 6.79
C CYS A 82 9.66 12.93 7.30
N LEU A 83 9.20 14.01 7.93
CA LEU A 83 10.09 15.05 8.48
C LEU A 83 10.60 14.69 9.87
N THR A 84 9.88 13.85 10.61
CA THR A 84 10.23 13.42 11.97
C THR A 84 10.14 11.91 12.11
N ARG A 85 10.91 11.35 13.05
CA ARG A 85 10.82 9.92 13.38
C ARG A 85 9.41 9.60 13.86
N THR A 86 8.79 8.57 13.29
CA THR A 86 7.44 8.12 13.64
C THR A 86 7.42 7.73 15.12
N SER A 87 6.61 8.41 15.92
CA SER A 87 6.37 8.05 17.33
C SER A 87 5.04 7.31 17.45
N GLY A 88 5.03 6.18 18.16
CA GLY A 88 3.84 5.36 18.42
C GLY A 88 3.43 4.42 17.27
N PHE A 89 3.28 4.91 16.03
CA PHE A 89 2.89 4.07 14.89
C PHE A 89 4.12 3.53 14.13
N CYS A 90 4.56 2.31 14.46
CA CYS A 90 5.77 1.70 13.90
C CYS A 90 5.53 0.25 13.44
N PRO A 91 4.90 0.04 12.27
CA PRO A 91 4.71 -1.31 11.74
C PRO A 91 6.04 -1.84 11.19
N GLN A 92 6.48 -2.99 11.67
CA GLN A 92 7.64 -3.71 11.17
C GLN A 92 7.15 -5.00 10.52
N ILE A 93 7.32 -5.09 9.21
CA ILE A 93 6.85 -6.22 8.41
C ILE A 93 8.06 -6.84 7.73
N HIS A 94 8.24 -8.14 7.97
CA HIS A 94 9.23 -8.94 7.26
C HIS A 94 8.54 -9.83 6.23
N SER A 95 9.22 -10.00 5.10
CA SER A 95 8.69 -10.71 3.96
C SER A 95 9.70 -11.67 3.38
N ILE A 96 9.21 -12.84 2.97
CA ILE A 96 9.88 -13.74 2.05
C ILE A 96 9.69 -13.19 0.64
N VAL A 97 10.75 -13.21 -0.15
CA VAL A 97 10.76 -12.88 -1.57
C VAL A 97 10.89 -14.17 -2.35
N ARG A 98 9.94 -14.46 -3.24
CA ARG A 98 9.91 -15.69 -4.04
C ARG A 98 9.46 -15.42 -5.46
N ARG A 99 9.78 -16.35 -6.36
CA ARG A 99 9.20 -16.38 -7.71
C ARG A 99 7.72 -16.78 -7.66
N ASN A 100 7.02 -16.49 -8.75
CA ASN A 100 5.65 -16.95 -8.96
C ASN A 100 5.65 -18.47 -9.06
N GLY A 101 4.63 -19.10 -8.50
CA GLY A 101 4.32 -20.51 -8.65
C GLY A 101 3.68 -20.80 -10.00
N THR A 102 2.91 -21.88 -10.03
CA THR A 102 2.28 -22.33 -11.27
C THR A 102 0.83 -21.88 -11.37
N ASP A 103 0.46 -21.44 -12.56
CA ASP A 103 -0.90 -21.14 -12.97
C ASP A 103 -1.53 -22.44 -13.49
N ILE A 104 -2.67 -22.80 -12.90
CA ILE A 104 -3.36 -24.04 -13.18
C ILE A 104 -4.81 -23.80 -13.56
N GLN A 105 -5.38 -24.77 -14.28
CA GLN A 105 -6.80 -24.84 -14.56
C GLN A 105 -7.30 -26.25 -14.31
N LEU A 106 -8.35 -26.34 -13.51
CA LEU A 106 -9.08 -27.58 -13.24
C LEU A 106 -10.32 -27.62 -14.12
N ASN A 107 -10.53 -28.76 -14.77
CA ASN A 107 -11.66 -28.95 -15.68
C ASN A 107 -12.70 -29.92 -15.12
N ASN A 108 -13.92 -29.76 -15.62
CA ASN A 108 -15.10 -30.56 -15.28
C ASN A 108 -15.40 -30.61 -13.77
N CYS A 109 -15.22 -29.47 -13.10
CA CYS A 109 -15.41 -29.37 -11.65
C CYS A 109 -16.88 -29.29 -11.24
N THR A 110 -17.35 -30.22 -10.42
CA THR A 110 -18.68 -30.22 -9.81
C THR A 110 -18.60 -30.02 -8.30
N ARG A 111 -19.76 -29.82 -7.65
CA ARG A 111 -19.91 -29.77 -6.17
C ARG A 111 -18.97 -28.79 -5.46
N VAL A 112 -18.72 -27.65 -6.08
CA VAL A 112 -17.77 -26.66 -5.56
C VAL A 112 -18.34 -25.96 -4.34
N THR A 113 -17.65 -26.10 -3.21
CA THR A 113 -17.98 -25.45 -1.95
C THR A 113 -16.84 -24.52 -1.54
N ASN A 114 -17.17 -23.30 -1.16
CA ASN A 114 -16.21 -22.32 -0.65
C ASN A 114 -16.47 -22.12 0.84
N THR A 115 -15.49 -22.51 1.66
CA THR A 115 -15.57 -22.40 3.12
C THR A 115 -14.55 -21.38 3.61
N SER A 116 -15.00 -20.27 4.18
CA SER A 116 -14.13 -19.19 4.68
C SER A 116 -13.86 -19.30 6.18
N CYS A 117 -12.61 -19.14 6.62
CA CYS A 117 -12.25 -18.91 8.02
C CYS A 117 -11.32 -17.71 8.22
N ALA A 118 -11.84 -16.52 7.90
CA ALA A 118 -11.09 -15.27 7.95
C ALA A 118 -10.63 -14.86 9.37
N MET A 119 -9.56 -14.07 9.44
CA MET A 119 -9.20 -13.35 10.67
C MET A 119 -10.33 -12.39 11.06
N ILE A 120 -10.81 -12.49 12.29
CA ILE A 120 -11.95 -11.68 12.76
C ILE A 120 -11.42 -10.34 13.26
N ASP A 121 -11.86 -9.25 12.62
CA ASP A 121 -11.68 -7.92 13.18
C ASP A 121 -12.63 -7.74 14.38
N LEU A 122 -12.04 -7.59 15.57
CA LEU A 122 -12.76 -7.35 16.83
C LEU A 122 -13.62 -6.07 16.81
N ASN A 123 -13.45 -5.20 15.82
CA ASN A 123 -14.28 -4.01 15.61
C ASN A 123 -15.56 -4.30 14.83
N ARG A 124 -15.59 -5.38 14.03
CA ARG A 124 -16.76 -5.85 13.29
C ARG A 124 -17.73 -6.67 14.13
N LEU A 125 -17.30 -7.11 15.33
CA LEU A 125 -18.17 -7.78 16.28
C LEU A 125 -19.38 -6.92 16.61
N ASN A 126 -20.56 -7.53 16.65
CA ASN A 126 -21.79 -6.86 17.02
C ASN A 126 -21.66 -6.27 18.42
N LYS A 127 -21.81 -4.93 18.50
CA LYS A 127 -21.73 -4.16 19.75
C LYS A 127 -23.13 -4.03 20.34
N PHE A 128 -23.34 -4.63 21.49
CA PHE A 128 -24.55 -4.54 22.29
C PHE A 128 -24.37 -3.47 23.35
N ASN A 129 -25.23 -2.46 23.33
CA ASN A 129 -25.27 -1.45 24.38
C ASN A 129 -26.33 -1.86 25.41
N CYS A 130 -25.91 -2.53 26.48
CA CYS A 130 -26.82 -2.94 27.55
C CYS A 130 -27.32 -1.76 28.39
N ASN A 131 -26.74 -0.56 28.25
CA ASN A 131 -27.23 0.64 28.92
C ASN A 131 -28.49 1.21 28.23
N ASN A 132 -28.70 0.89 26.94
CA ASN A 132 -29.92 1.25 26.22
C ASN A 132 -30.92 0.09 26.30
N GLY A 133 -32.03 0.31 27.02
CA GLY A 133 -32.90 -0.74 27.55
C GLY A 133 -33.29 -1.87 26.60
N THR A 134 -33.44 -3.08 27.17
CA THR A 134 -33.89 -4.36 26.58
C THR A 134 -32.98 -5.05 25.55
N VAL A 135 -31.98 -4.36 25.00
CA VAL A 135 -31.07 -4.93 23.98
C VAL A 135 -30.35 -6.20 24.48
N CYS A 136 -30.04 -6.27 25.78
CA CYS A 136 -29.34 -7.40 26.39
C CYS A 136 -30.25 -8.40 27.13
N ASN A 137 -31.56 -8.40 26.85
CA ASN A 137 -32.50 -9.31 27.53
C ASN A 137 -32.45 -10.76 27.00
N ASN A 138 -32.07 -10.92 25.73
CA ASN A 138 -32.08 -12.22 25.05
C ASN A 138 -30.76 -12.51 24.34
N ILE A 139 -29.65 -12.22 25.01
CA ILE A 139 -28.31 -12.49 24.48
C ILE A 139 -27.84 -13.87 24.95
N ARG A 140 -27.19 -14.63 24.05
CA ARG A 140 -26.65 -15.94 24.35
C ARG A 140 -25.23 -16.09 23.81
N GLY A 141 -24.34 -16.63 24.63
CA GLY A 141 -22.95 -16.86 24.28
C GLY A 141 -21.99 -16.11 25.19
N VAL A 142 -20.74 -15.99 24.76
CA VAL A 142 -19.64 -15.34 25.48
C VAL A 142 -19.49 -13.91 25.00
N PHE A 143 -19.48 -12.98 25.95
CA PHE A 143 -19.40 -11.54 25.69
C PHE A 143 -18.16 -10.94 26.36
N ASN A 144 -17.51 -10.03 25.65
CA ASN A 144 -16.51 -9.13 26.23
C ASN A 144 -17.17 -7.77 26.47
N CYS A 145 -17.32 -7.39 27.73
CA CYS A 145 -18.05 -6.20 28.13
C CYS A 145 -17.13 -5.16 28.80
N SER A 146 -17.39 -3.88 28.53
CA SER A 146 -16.77 -2.75 29.22
C SER A 146 -17.87 -1.76 29.63
N ASN A 147 -18.18 -1.71 30.93
CA ASN A 147 -19.20 -0.82 31.52
C ASN A 147 -20.56 -0.86 30.80
N GLY A 148 -21.06 -2.07 30.51
CA GLY A 148 -22.35 -2.28 29.85
C GLY A 148 -22.30 -2.23 28.31
N HIS A 149 -21.16 -1.94 27.70
CA HIS A 149 -20.94 -2.14 26.26
C HIS A 149 -20.33 -3.52 26.01
N CYS A 150 -21.11 -4.43 25.45
CA CYS A 150 -20.73 -5.83 25.25
C CYS A 150 -20.51 -6.16 23.77
N LYS A 151 -19.50 -6.96 23.48
CA LYS A 151 -19.24 -7.53 22.14
C LYS A 151 -19.48 -9.04 22.18
N ASN A 152 -20.28 -9.57 21.26
CA ASN A 152 -20.55 -11.00 21.19
C ASN A 152 -19.36 -11.76 20.59
N MET A 153 -18.56 -12.43 21.41
CA MET A 153 -17.44 -13.25 20.93
C MET A 153 -17.91 -14.57 20.33
N SER A 154 -19.02 -15.14 20.81
CA SER A 154 -19.53 -16.42 20.32
C SER A 154 -20.04 -16.42 18.89
N GLU A 155 -20.15 -15.26 18.26
CA GLU A 155 -20.47 -15.16 16.83
C GLU A 155 -19.37 -15.76 15.94
N PHE A 156 -18.10 -15.61 16.34
CA PHE A 156 -16.96 -16.06 15.54
C PHE A 156 -15.93 -16.88 16.33
N PHE A 157 -16.13 -17.07 17.63
CA PHE A 157 -15.22 -17.81 18.50
C PHE A 157 -15.95 -18.90 19.29
N LEU A 158 -15.34 -20.09 19.33
CA LEU A 158 -15.72 -21.19 20.20
C LEU A 158 -14.81 -21.16 21.44
N CYS A 159 -15.33 -20.63 22.55
CA CYS A 159 -14.56 -20.42 23.78
C CYS A 159 -14.66 -21.59 24.76
N HIS A 160 -13.51 -22.15 25.16
CA HIS A 160 -13.41 -23.21 26.16
C HIS A 160 -13.24 -22.59 27.55
N HIS A 161 -14.36 -22.39 28.24
CA HIS A 161 -14.39 -21.66 29.51
C HIS A 161 -15.18 -22.42 30.57
N LYS A 162 -14.99 -22.02 31.84
CA LYS A 162 -15.80 -22.46 32.97
C LYS A 162 -16.35 -21.22 33.68
N PRO A 163 -17.69 -21.07 33.79
CA PRO A 163 -18.29 -19.93 34.48
C PRO A 163 -18.14 -20.07 36.00
N ASP A 164 -17.08 -19.47 36.55
CA ASP A 164 -16.71 -19.57 37.98
C ASP A 164 -17.05 -18.30 38.81
N GLY A 165 -17.67 -17.28 38.19
CA GLY A 165 -17.91 -15.97 38.78
C GLY A 165 -19.37 -15.69 39.18
N PRO A 166 -19.65 -14.48 39.72
CA PRO A 166 -21.00 -14.07 40.06
C PRO A 166 -21.89 -13.93 38.82
N VAL A 167 -23.16 -14.27 38.97
CA VAL A 167 -24.20 -14.06 37.96
C VAL A 167 -24.75 -12.64 38.08
N ILE A 168 -24.68 -11.87 37.01
CA ILE A 168 -25.15 -10.49 36.91
C ILE A 168 -26.38 -10.47 36.00
N ASN A 169 -27.39 -9.67 36.35
CA ASN A 169 -28.54 -9.45 35.49
C ASN A 169 -28.23 -8.35 34.48
N SER A 170 -28.18 -8.69 33.18
CA SER A 170 -27.82 -7.79 32.09
C SER A 170 -28.86 -6.71 31.76
N ALA A 171 -30.03 -6.75 32.39
CA ALA A 171 -31.10 -5.76 32.24
C ALA A 171 -31.19 -4.78 33.42
N LYS A 172 -30.79 -5.21 34.63
CA LYS A 172 -30.86 -4.43 35.88
C LYS A 172 -29.51 -3.90 36.36
N ASP A 173 -28.44 -4.66 36.18
CA ASP A 173 -27.11 -4.40 36.75
C ASP A 173 -26.05 -4.15 35.66
N ASN A 174 -26.44 -3.40 34.63
CA ASN A 174 -25.74 -3.33 33.34
C ASN A 174 -24.35 -2.68 33.47
N THR A 175 -24.20 -1.76 34.42
CA THR A 175 -22.93 -1.09 34.75
C THR A 175 -21.91 -2.02 35.39
N LYS A 176 -22.33 -3.15 35.99
CA LYS A 176 -21.44 -4.13 36.61
C LYS A 176 -20.86 -5.14 35.60
N LEU A 177 -21.31 -5.09 34.34
CA LEU A 177 -20.77 -5.90 33.24
C LEU A 177 -19.43 -5.31 32.77
N ASN A 178 -18.34 -5.74 33.41
CA ASN A 178 -16.98 -5.43 33.01
C ASN A 178 -16.08 -6.70 33.02
N GLY A 179 -15.52 -7.04 31.87
CA GLY A 179 -14.76 -8.26 31.59
C GLY A 179 -15.53 -9.27 30.73
N PHE A 180 -15.16 -10.55 30.83
CA PHE A 180 -15.76 -11.64 30.06
C PHE A 180 -16.93 -12.30 30.81
N PHE A 181 -18.02 -12.54 30.10
CA PHE A 181 -19.24 -13.15 30.66
C PHE A 181 -19.81 -14.20 29.72
N GLU A 182 -20.33 -15.27 30.30
CA GLU A 182 -21.21 -16.20 29.60
C GLU A 182 -22.66 -15.81 29.89
N CYS A 183 -23.40 -15.38 28.87
CA CYS A 183 -24.78 -14.95 29.00
C CYS A 183 -25.75 -16.00 28.46
N HIS A 184 -26.83 -16.22 29.21
CA HIS A 184 -27.99 -17.01 28.82
C HIS A 184 -29.26 -16.18 29.09
N GLY A 185 -29.70 -15.41 28.09
CA GLY A 185 -30.81 -14.48 28.23
C GLY A 185 -30.43 -13.24 29.03
N VAL A 186 -31.08 -13.05 30.19
CA VAL A 186 -30.83 -11.93 31.13
C VAL A 186 -29.73 -12.21 32.15
N HIS A 187 -29.27 -13.45 32.25
CA HIS A 187 -28.30 -13.88 33.26
C HIS A 187 -26.92 -14.05 32.63
N CYS A 188 -25.97 -13.24 33.08
CA CYS A 188 -24.58 -13.24 32.61
C CYS A 188 -23.63 -13.62 33.73
N THR A 189 -22.97 -14.77 33.63
CA THR A 189 -22.03 -15.29 34.62
C THR A 189 -20.61 -14.86 34.28
N LYS A 190 -19.89 -14.25 35.23
CA LYS A 190 -18.53 -13.77 34.98
C LYS A 190 -17.54 -14.92 34.81
N ILE A 191 -16.66 -14.83 33.81
CA ILE A 191 -15.54 -15.74 33.61
C ILE A 191 -14.30 -15.10 34.23
N LYS A 192 -13.79 -15.68 35.33
CA LYS A 192 -12.63 -15.13 36.06
C LYS A 192 -11.30 -15.72 35.62
N ARG A 193 -11.29 -16.99 35.22
CA ARG A 193 -10.08 -17.70 34.83
C ARG A 193 -9.72 -17.39 33.39
N PRO A 194 -8.42 -17.34 33.05
CA PRO A 194 -8.00 -17.28 31.66
C PRO A 194 -8.56 -18.48 30.91
N PHE A 195 -9.08 -18.23 29.71
CA PHE A 195 -9.70 -19.22 28.86
C PHE A 195 -9.17 -19.06 27.43
N SER A 196 -9.18 -20.14 26.67
CA SER A 196 -8.84 -20.12 25.25
C SER A 196 -10.11 -20.08 24.42
N CYS A 197 -10.07 -19.32 23.33
CA CYS A 197 -11.11 -19.37 22.31
C CYS A 197 -10.51 -19.78 20.99
N ASP A 198 -11.07 -20.83 20.41
CA ASP A 198 -10.78 -21.23 19.05
C ASP A 198 -11.65 -20.41 18.10
N ARG A 199 -11.18 -20.18 16.88
CA ARG A 199 -12.01 -19.55 15.85
C ARG A 199 -13.10 -20.53 15.42
N TYR A 200 -14.34 -20.06 15.37
CA TYR A 200 -15.46 -20.86 14.87
C TYR A 200 -15.44 -20.84 13.34
N CYS A 201 -14.74 -21.81 12.76
CA CYS A 201 -14.80 -22.03 11.32
C CYS A 201 -15.93 -23.03 10.99
N SER A 202 -16.68 -22.78 9.92
CA SER A 202 -17.68 -23.72 9.42
C SER A 202 -17.06 -25.05 8.99
N ARG A 203 -17.87 -26.12 8.99
CA ARG A 203 -17.41 -27.45 8.58
C ARG A 203 -17.19 -27.47 7.07
N ILE A 204 -16.03 -27.96 6.63
CA ILE A 204 -15.69 -28.12 5.23
C ILE A 204 -16.37 -29.40 4.74
N THR A 205 -17.13 -29.32 3.64
CA THR A 205 -17.80 -30.49 3.06
C THR A 205 -16.80 -31.30 2.26
N THR A 206 -16.65 -32.57 2.61
CA THR A 206 -15.68 -33.51 2.03
C THR A 206 -16.34 -34.70 1.35
N ALA A 207 -17.67 -34.66 1.19
CA ALA A 207 -18.43 -35.72 0.56
C ALA A 207 -18.21 -35.74 -0.96
N ASN A 208 -17.50 -36.75 -1.46
CA ASN A 208 -17.15 -36.93 -2.88
C ASN A 208 -16.47 -35.68 -3.46
N ILE A 209 -15.38 -35.27 -2.82
CA ILE A 209 -14.49 -34.24 -3.35
C ILE A 209 -13.14 -34.89 -3.59
N ASN A 210 -12.40 -34.40 -4.58
CA ASN A 210 -11.05 -34.85 -4.86
C ASN A 210 -10.03 -33.70 -4.90
N THR A 211 -10.47 -32.44 -4.90
CA THR A 211 -9.57 -31.29 -4.90
C THR A 211 -9.87 -30.33 -3.75
N LEU A 212 -8.79 -29.87 -3.10
CA LEU A 212 -8.77 -28.90 -2.02
C LEU A 212 -7.81 -27.78 -2.39
N ILE A 213 -8.35 -26.59 -2.59
CA ILE A 213 -7.58 -25.40 -2.98
C ILE A 213 -7.68 -24.39 -1.84
N MET A 214 -6.55 -24.05 -1.25
CA MET A 214 -6.48 -22.92 -0.34
C MET A 214 -6.32 -21.62 -1.11
N HIS A 215 -7.11 -20.62 -0.73
CA HIS A 215 -7.06 -19.28 -1.27
C HIS A 215 -7.34 -18.28 -0.16
N GLU A 216 -6.32 -17.52 0.23
CA GLU A 216 -6.36 -16.70 1.45
C GLU A 216 -6.89 -17.55 2.63
N ASP A 217 -7.81 -17.01 3.41
CA ASP A 217 -8.45 -17.70 4.54
C ASP A 217 -9.56 -18.68 4.11
N ASN A 218 -9.71 -18.96 2.82
CA ASN A 218 -10.75 -19.82 2.27
C ASN A 218 -10.19 -21.16 1.83
N VAL A 219 -10.99 -22.21 2.00
CA VAL A 219 -10.76 -23.53 1.44
C VAL A 219 -11.87 -23.83 0.45
N ILE A 220 -11.50 -23.99 -0.81
CA ILE A 220 -12.38 -24.36 -1.90
C ILE A 220 -12.23 -25.87 -2.10
N ALA A 221 -13.33 -26.59 -1.87
CA ALA A 221 -13.41 -28.02 -2.11
C ALA A 221 -14.24 -28.28 -3.37
N ALA A 222 -13.72 -29.10 -4.28
CA ALA A 222 -14.36 -29.40 -5.55
C ALA A 222 -14.08 -30.85 -6.01
N ASP A 223 -14.92 -31.33 -6.92
CA ASP A 223 -14.80 -32.63 -7.56
C ASP A 223 -14.50 -32.42 -9.05
N CYS A 224 -13.24 -32.58 -9.47
CA CYS A 224 -12.74 -32.23 -10.81
C CYS A 224 -12.09 -33.43 -11.51
N GLU A 225 -12.14 -33.49 -12.83
CA GLU A 225 -11.65 -34.65 -13.60
C GLU A 225 -10.13 -34.61 -13.85
N ASN A 226 -9.60 -33.44 -14.23
CA ASN A 226 -8.18 -33.25 -14.48
C ASN A 226 -7.72 -31.80 -14.22
N ALA A 227 -6.41 -31.62 -14.11
CA ALA A 227 -5.77 -30.31 -13.99
C ALA A 227 -4.64 -30.14 -15.02
N VAL A 228 -4.59 -28.94 -15.59
CA VAL A 228 -3.55 -28.52 -16.54
C VAL A 228 -2.78 -27.32 -15.99
N ALA A 229 -1.48 -27.28 -16.26
CA ALA A 229 -0.58 -26.17 -15.92
C ALA A 229 -0.22 -25.36 -17.18
N PHE A 230 -0.07 -24.04 -17.03
CA PHE A 230 0.29 -23.12 -18.11
C PHE A 230 1.75 -22.66 -18.06
N ASN A 231 2.44 -22.90 -16.96
CA ASN A 231 3.84 -22.53 -16.76
C ASN A 231 4.56 -23.58 -15.91
N GLU A 232 5.86 -23.68 -16.13
CA GLU A 232 6.76 -24.50 -15.33
C GLU A 232 7.61 -23.62 -14.40
N ALA A 233 7.83 -24.09 -13.19
CA ALA A 233 8.74 -23.48 -12.23
C ALA A 233 10.18 -23.97 -12.42
N ARG A 234 11.16 -23.06 -12.31
CA ARG A 234 12.60 -23.36 -12.39
C ARG A 234 13.34 -22.90 -11.13
N GLY A 235 12.81 -23.28 -9.96
CA GLY A 235 13.36 -22.89 -8.67
C GLY A 235 13.44 -21.37 -8.50
N LYS A 236 14.65 -20.81 -8.40
CA LYS A 236 14.87 -19.36 -8.21
C LYS A 236 14.83 -18.54 -9.50
N GLU A 237 14.82 -19.19 -10.66
CA GLU A 237 14.76 -18.53 -11.97
C GLU A 237 13.32 -18.16 -12.36
N HIS A 238 13.18 -17.38 -13.42
CA HIS A 238 11.86 -17.06 -13.95
C HIS A 238 11.19 -18.33 -14.49
N GLY A 239 9.93 -18.53 -14.09
CA GLY A 239 9.10 -19.59 -14.67
C GLY A 239 8.89 -19.36 -16.16
N VAL A 240 8.76 -20.45 -16.91
CA VAL A 240 8.58 -20.40 -18.37
C VAL A 240 7.15 -20.76 -18.69
N ARG A 241 6.51 -20.00 -19.57
CA ARG A 241 5.17 -20.31 -20.05
C ARG A 241 5.27 -21.44 -21.07
N ILE A 242 4.48 -22.49 -20.86
CA ILE A 242 4.46 -23.70 -21.67
C ILE A 242 3.08 -23.88 -22.31
N GLU A 243 2.98 -24.80 -23.26
CA GLU A 243 1.66 -25.25 -23.73
C GLU A 243 0.93 -25.98 -22.60
N PRO A 244 -0.42 -25.88 -22.53
CA PRO A 244 -1.20 -26.46 -21.44
C PRO A 244 -0.87 -27.95 -21.26
N THR A 245 -0.23 -28.27 -20.13
CA THR A 245 0.26 -29.62 -19.84
C THR A 245 -0.51 -30.21 -18.68
N GLU A 246 -1.07 -31.39 -18.88
CA GLU A 246 -1.80 -32.13 -17.84
C GLU A 246 -0.81 -32.70 -16.81
N PHE A 247 -1.04 -32.38 -15.54
CA PHE A 247 -0.14 -32.79 -14.44
C PHE A 247 -0.85 -33.63 -13.36
N TRP A 248 -2.19 -33.66 -13.35
CA TRP A 248 -2.98 -34.41 -12.37
C TRP A 248 -4.32 -34.86 -12.96
N LYS A 249 -4.75 -36.06 -12.57
CA LYS A 249 -6.06 -36.66 -12.83
C LYS A 249 -6.72 -37.14 -11.56
N GLU A 250 -8.05 -37.28 -11.60
CA GLU A 250 -8.85 -37.87 -10.52
C GLU A 250 -8.29 -39.22 -10.02
N ASP A 251 -7.83 -40.09 -10.93
CA ASP A 251 -7.28 -41.41 -10.59
C ASP A 251 -5.98 -41.36 -9.76
N ASP A 252 -5.24 -40.25 -9.80
CA ASP A 252 -3.94 -40.10 -9.12
C ASP A 252 -4.10 -39.86 -7.61
N GLY A 253 -5.31 -39.53 -7.15
CA GLY A 253 -5.62 -39.21 -5.76
C GLY A 253 -6.11 -37.78 -5.56
N ASN A 254 -6.31 -37.43 -4.29
CA ASN A 254 -6.89 -36.14 -3.92
C ASN A 254 -5.82 -35.03 -3.97
N LEU A 255 -6.06 -33.99 -4.77
CA LEU A 255 -5.14 -32.86 -4.93
C LEU A 255 -5.35 -31.82 -3.83
N LEU A 256 -4.27 -31.47 -3.12
CA LEU A 256 -4.23 -30.35 -2.17
C LEU A 256 -3.24 -29.30 -2.68
N THR A 257 -3.64 -28.03 -2.74
CA THR A 257 -2.74 -26.95 -3.17
C THR A 257 -3.12 -25.59 -2.57
N ASN A 258 -2.19 -24.64 -2.63
CA ASN A 258 -2.33 -23.29 -2.11
C ASN A 258 -2.08 -22.24 -3.19
N CYS A 259 -3.10 -21.48 -3.56
CA CYS A 259 -3.06 -20.52 -4.66
C CYS A 259 -3.24 -19.08 -4.17
N ALA A 260 -2.64 -18.13 -4.89
CA ALA A 260 -2.78 -16.71 -4.57
C ALA A 260 -4.10 -16.12 -5.05
N THR A 261 -4.57 -16.52 -6.23
CA THR A 261 -5.92 -16.16 -6.70
C THR A 261 -6.62 -17.38 -7.27
N VAL A 262 -7.93 -17.45 -7.05
CA VAL A 262 -8.78 -18.50 -7.61
C VAL A 262 -10.03 -17.85 -8.18
N THR A 263 -10.26 -18.09 -9.46
CA THR A 263 -11.41 -17.57 -10.21
C THR A 263 -12.18 -18.74 -10.82
N ARG A 264 -13.51 -18.67 -10.70
CA ARG A 264 -14.43 -19.62 -11.33
C ARG A 264 -14.96 -18.96 -12.59
N GLU A 265 -14.46 -19.38 -13.74
CA GLU A 265 -14.80 -18.77 -15.02
C GLU A 265 -16.15 -19.30 -15.56
N SER A 266 -16.42 -20.59 -15.36
CA SER A 266 -17.68 -21.25 -15.70
C SER A 266 -18.07 -22.23 -14.60
N ASP A 267 -19.28 -22.80 -14.66
CA ASP A 267 -19.72 -23.75 -13.63
C ASP A 267 -18.84 -25.00 -13.50
N ASN A 268 -18.09 -25.33 -14.55
CA ASN A 268 -17.28 -26.55 -14.62
C ASN A 268 -15.77 -26.26 -14.67
N ARG A 269 -15.32 -24.99 -14.56
CA ARG A 269 -13.90 -24.64 -14.71
C ARG A 269 -13.42 -23.71 -13.62
N ILE A 270 -12.34 -24.10 -12.97
CA ILE A 270 -11.65 -23.31 -11.94
C ILE A 270 -10.27 -22.98 -12.46
N THR A 271 -9.96 -21.69 -12.54
CA THR A 271 -8.62 -21.18 -12.89
C THR A 271 -7.97 -20.62 -11.64
N ALA A 272 -6.72 -20.96 -11.40
CA ALA A 272 -5.99 -20.48 -10.23
C ALA A 272 -4.57 -20.06 -10.63
N THR A 273 -4.08 -18.99 -10.00
CA THR A 273 -2.77 -18.40 -10.32
C THR A 273 -1.84 -18.44 -9.13
N ASP A 274 -0.54 -18.55 -9.40
CA ASP A 274 0.52 -18.59 -8.37
C ASP A 274 0.22 -19.66 -7.29
N CYS A 275 0.00 -20.89 -7.74
CA CYS A 275 -0.24 -22.05 -6.90
C CYS A 275 1.05 -22.74 -6.46
N LEU A 276 1.06 -23.17 -5.20
CA LEU A 276 2.21 -23.70 -4.47
C LEU A 276 1.83 -24.91 -3.61
N ASN A 277 2.84 -25.65 -3.17
CA ASN A 277 2.71 -26.78 -2.26
C ASN A 277 1.64 -27.77 -2.75
N GLY A 278 1.75 -28.20 -4.00
CA GLY A 278 0.87 -29.22 -4.54
C GLY A 278 1.21 -30.57 -3.92
N THR A 279 0.28 -31.15 -3.18
CA THR A 279 0.42 -32.48 -2.60
C THR A 279 -0.69 -33.41 -3.05
N LEU A 280 -0.35 -34.69 -3.20
CA LEU A 280 -1.32 -35.77 -3.45
C LEU A 280 -1.62 -36.47 -2.14
N LEU A 281 -2.90 -36.50 -1.80
CA LEU A 281 -3.42 -37.23 -0.67
C LEU A 281 -4.05 -38.53 -1.16
N GLU A 282 -3.94 -39.59 -0.37
CA GLU A 282 -4.65 -40.84 -0.65
C GLU A 282 -6.18 -40.62 -0.65
N HIS A 283 -6.90 -41.45 -1.41
CA HIS A 283 -8.36 -41.35 -1.55
C HIS A 283 -9.10 -41.39 -0.19
N ASP A 284 -8.62 -42.20 0.74
CA ASP A 284 -9.20 -42.37 2.09
C ASP A 284 -8.67 -41.38 3.14
N ALA A 285 -7.77 -40.46 2.76
CA ALA A 285 -7.15 -39.52 3.70
C ALA A 285 -8.12 -38.43 4.19
N LEU A 286 -9.20 -38.14 3.43
CA LEU A 286 -10.16 -37.10 3.76
C LEU A 286 -11.32 -37.65 4.61
N PRO A 287 -11.55 -37.13 5.83
CA PRO A 287 -12.68 -37.56 6.65
C PRO A 287 -14.01 -37.16 6.00
N ALA A 288 -14.88 -38.12 5.69
CA ALA A 288 -16.23 -37.89 5.15
C ALA A 288 -17.32 -37.97 6.24
N PRO A 289 -18.42 -37.21 6.16
CA PRO A 289 -18.81 -36.28 5.07
C PRO A 289 -18.37 -34.83 5.27
N PHE A 290 -17.79 -34.49 6.43
CA PHE A 290 -17.27 -33.16 6.72
C PHE A 290 -16.00 -33.23 7.56
N MET A 291 -15.10 -32.26 7.35
CA MET A 291 -13.93 -32.04 8.20
C MET A 291 -13.96 -30.66 8.86
N ASN A 292 -13.25 -30.53 9.99
CA ASN A 292 -13.03 -29.25 10.66
C ASN A 292 -11.72 -28.61 10.17
N PHE A 293 -11.58 -27.29 10.27
CA PHE A 293 -10.34 -26.59 9.89
C PHE A 293 -9.11 -27.08 10.65
N THR A 294 -9.24 -27.46 11.93
CA THR A 294 -8.12 -28.05 12.68
C THR A 294 -7.64 -29.36 12.09
N GLN A 295 -8.55 -30.20 11.60
CA GLN A 295 -8.20 -31.45 10.91
C GLN A 295 -7.59 -31.16 9.55
N PHE A 296 -8.13 -30.18 8.83
CA PHE A 296 -7.58 -29.73 7.55
C PHE A 296 -6.12 -29.26 7.69
N TRP A 297 -5.82 -28.40 8.67
CA TRP A 297 -4.44 -27.95 8.91
C TRP A 297 -3.51 -29.11 9.31
N ALA A 298 -3.99 -30.07 10.11
CA ALA A 298 -3.21 -31.25 10.42
C ALA A 298 -2.92 -32.13 9.19
N ILE A 299 -3.86 -32.24 8.24
CA ILE A 299 -3.65 -32.94 6.96
C ILE A 299 -2.66 -32.16 6.09
N TYR A 300 -2.82 -30.84 5.98
CA TYR A 300 -1.93 -29.98 5.20
C TYR A 300 -0.48 -30.05 5.71
N ASP A 301 -0.27 -29.93 7.02
CA ASP A 301 1.06 -29.99 7.64
C ASP A 301 1.71 -31.38 7.51
N ASN A 302 0.90 -32.46 7.48
CA ASN A 302 1.39 -33.83 7.32
C ASN A 302 1.52 -34.25 5.85
N SER A 303 0.98 -33.47 4.91
CA SER A 303 1.05 -33.77 3.48
C SER A 303 2.46 -33.51 2.96
N THR A 304 3.20 -34.59 2.69
CA THR A 304 4.61 -34.53 2.24
C THR A 304 4.81 -35.07 0.83
N HIS A 305 3.83 -35.77 0.28
CA HIS A 305 3.90 -36.33 -1.06
C HIS A 305 3.57 -35.27 -2.11
N ALA A 306 4.60 -34.71 -2.73
CA ALA A 306 4.45 -33.72 -3.80
C ALA A 306 3.73 -34.33 -5.02
N VAL A 307 2.92 -33.53 -5.71
CA VAL A 307 2.28 -33.92 -6.98
C VAL A 307 3.32 -34.20 -8.05
N ASP A 308 4.34 -33.33 -8.12
CA ASP A 308 5.46 -33.48 -9.03
C ASP A 308 6.78 -33.59 -8.24
N PRO A 309 7.45 -34.76 -8.25
CA PRO A 309 8.76 -34.94 -7.64
C PRO A 309 9.84 -34.01 -8.22
N GLU A 310 9.73 -33.62 -9.49
CA GLU A 310 10.67 -32.71 -10.16
C GLU A 310 10.43 -31.24 -9.79
N GLN A 311 9.33 -30.93 -9.08
CA GLN A 311 8.97 -29.58 -8.64
C GLN A 311 8.82 -28.58 -9.79
N LYS A 312 8.46 -29.05 -11.00
CA LYS A 312 8.14 -28.20 -12.15
C LYS A 312 6.71 -27.67 -12.05
N PHE A 313 5.79 -28.52 -11.59
CA PHE A 313 4.39 -28.18 -11.38
C PHE A 313 4.05 -28.12 -9.89
N LEU A 314 3.32 -27.08 -9.47
CA LEU A 314 2.96 -26.81 -8.07
C LEU A 314 4.13 -26.95 -7.08
N PRO A 315 5.24 -26.24 -7.31
CA PRO A 315 6.44 -26.35 -6.50
C PRO A 315 6.20 -25.96 -5.04
N ASN A 316 7.04 -26.51 -4.17
CA ASN A 316 7.12 -26.11 -2.78
C ASN A 316 7.65 -24.67 -2.66
N GLN A 317 7.11 -23.92 -1.72
CA GLN A 317 7.48 -22.51 -1.51
C GLN A 317 8.99 -22.32 -1.29
N ALA A 318 9.66 -23.27 -0.61
CA ALA A 318 11.10 -23.21 -0.35
C ALA A 318 11.93 -23.21 -1.64
N ASN A 319 11.51 -23.94 -2.69
CA ASN A 319 12.24 -24.03 -3.95
C ASN A 319 12.22 -22.71 -4.73
N LEU A 320 11.13 -21.95 -4.61
CA LEU A 320 10.97 -20.64 -5.28
C LEU A 320 11.56 -19.47 -4.51
N THR A 321 11.98 -19.68 -3.26
CA THR A 321 12.38 -18.61 -2.36
C THR A 321 13.75 -18.05 -2.77
N ILE A 322 13.78 -16.75 -3.07
CA ILE A 322 15.00 -15.98 -3.38
C ILE A 322 15.62 -15.53 -2.05
N TYR A 323 14.84 -14.82 -1.23
CA TYR A 323 15.23 -14.35 0.09
C TYR A 323 14.18 -14.75 1.12
N SER A 324 14.62 -15.35 2.22
CA SER A 324 13.73 -15.77 3.29
C SER A 324 13.33 -14.65 4.26
N TRP A 325 14.13 -13.59 4.33
CA TRP A 325 13.94 -12.52 5.33
C TRP A 325 14.41 -11.18 4.80
N LYS A 326 13.48 -10.30 4.44
CA LYS A 326 13.75 -8.90 4.06
C LYS A 326 12.70 -7.99 4.68
N LYS A 327 13.08 -6.76 4.99
CA LYS A 327 12.16 -5.72 5.49
C LYS A 327 11.25 -5.27 4.36
N LEU A 328 9.95 -5.12 4.60
CA LEU A 328 9.03 -4.59 3.60
C LEU A 328 8.87 -3.08 3.79
N PHE A 329 9.18 -2.29 2.77
CA PHE A 329 8.86 -0.88 2.72
C PHE A 329 7.77 -0.57 1.70
N ILE A 330 6.96 0.46 1.97
CA ILE A 330 5.96 0.94 1.01
C ILE A 330 6.60 1.47 -0.28
N ASN A 331 7.75 2.12 -0.17
CA ASN A 331 8.59 2.69 -1.25
C ASN A 331 10.05 2.70 -0.79
N LEU A 332 10.97 3.23 -1.59
CA LEU A 332 12.41 3.29 -1.25
C LEU A 332 12.70 4.07 0.05
N GLU A 333 11.84 4.99 0.46
CA GLU A 333 12.00 5.81 1.67
C GLU A 333 11.25 5.25 2.89
N GLY A 334 10.43 4.21 2.70
CA GLY A 334 9.55 3.67 3.74
C GLY A 334 8.52 4.66 4.27
N CYS A 335 8.15 5.67 3.49
CA CYS A 335 7.38 6.79 4.00
C CYS A 335 6.49 7.50 2.96
N VAL A 336 5.35 8.02 3.42
CA VAL A 336 4.36 8.76 2.63
C VAL A 336 4.13 10.16 3.17
N ASN A 337 4.01 11.13 2.27
CA ASN A 337 3.80 12.54 2.61
C ASN A 337 2.31 12.91 2.77
N THR A 338 1.44 11.93 3.04
CA THR A 338 -0.01 12.15 3.21
C THR A 338 -0.46 11.74 4.62
N LEU A 339 -1.48 12.43 5.14
CA LEU A 339 -2.20 12.08 6.38
C LEU A 339 -3.49 11.29 6.08
N ARG A 340 -3.52 10.55 4.96
CA ARG A 340 -4.72 9.88 4.46
C ARG A 340 -4.94 8.50 5.07
N GLY A 341 -4.13 8.08 6.03
CA GLY A 341 -4.19 6.72 6.59
C GLY A 341 -3.62 5.66 5.65
N GLU A 342 -2.80 6.06 4.66
CA GLU A 342 -2.21 5.12 3.71
C GLU A 342 -1.34 4.06 4.39
N CYS A 343 -0.64 4.42 5.48
CA CYS A 343 0.16 3.43 6.21
C CYS A 343 -0.70 2.46 7.00
N LYS A 344 -1.85 2.91 7.52
CA LYS A 344 -2.82 2.01 8.16
C LYS A 344 -3.38 1.01 7.15
N ASP A 345 -3.74 1.48 5.97
CA ASP A 345 -4.21 0.63 4.87
C ASP A 345 -3.11 -0.33 4.38
N PHE A 346 -1.86 0.13 4.33
CA PHE A 346 -0.71 -0.69 3.99
C PHE A 346 -0.56 -1.88 4.94
N VAL A 347 -0.61 -1.63 6.25
CA VAL A 347 -0.54 -2.70 7.26
C VAL A 347 -1.75 -3.62 7.18
N ALA A 348 -2.94 -3.09 6.89
CA ALA A 348 -4.14 -3.92 6.75
C ALA A 348 -4.06 -4.87 5.54
N ARG A 349 -3.41 -4.45 4.44
CA ARG A 349 -3.28 -5.26 3.22
C ARG A 349 -2.09 -6.22 3.23
N TYR A 350 -0.97 -5.82 3.85
CA TYR A 350 0.29 -6.56 3.76
C TYR A 350 0.76 -7.12 5.10
N GLY A 351 0.06 -6.85 6.21
CA GLY A 351 0.50 -7.20 7.55
C GLY A 351 0.03 -8.54 8.08
N ASN A 352 -0.71 -9.37 7.32
CA ASN A 352 -1.08 -10.70 7.80
C ASN A 352 0.12 -11.63 7.63
N ASP A 353 0.64 -12.13 8.76
CA ASP A 353 1.82 -12.98 8.93
C ASP A 353 1.49 -14.48 9.00
N GLY A 354 0.21 -14.82 8.98
CA GLY A 354 -0.29 -16.19 9.07
C GLY A 354 -0.45 -16.71 10.50
N ASP A 355 -0.24 -15.86 11.51
CA ASP A 355 -0.45 -16.26 12.89
C ASP A 355 -1.90 -16.73 13.13
N ASN A 356 -2.04 -17.67 14.06
CA ASN A 356 -3.29 -18.36 14.39
C ASN A 356 -3.90 -19.21 13.25
N ASN A 357 -3.13 -19.64 12.25
CA ASN A 357 -3.61 -20.35 11.04
C ASN A 357 -4.44 -19.44 10.12
N THR A 358 -4.01 -18.19 9.97
CA THR A 358 -4.53 -17.29 8.94
C THR A 358 -3.68 -17.41 7.70
N ALA A 359 -4.18 -16.93 6.57
CA ALA A 359 -3.38 -16.83 5.37
C ALA A 359 -2.37 -15.69 5.49
N GLN A 360 -1.17 -15.97 5.01
CA GLN A 360 -0.13 -14.97 4.86
C GLN A 360 -0.49 -14.01 3.72
N SER A 361 -0.23 -12.72 3.92
CA SER A 361 -0.45 -11.73 2.88
C SER A 361 0.51 -12.00 1.72
N ARG A 362 -0.03 -12.22 0.52
CA ARG A 362 0.73 -12.39 -0.72
C ARG A 362 0.50 -11.19 -1.62
N TYR A 363 1.58 -10.63 -2.14
CA TYR A 363 1.53 -9.43 -2.97
C TYR A 363 2.76 -9.30 -3.84
N GLN A 364 2.63 -8.52 -4.89
CA GLN A 364 3.75 -8.18 -5.76
C GLN A 364 4.70 -7.20 -5.05
N CYS A 365 5.99 -7.44 -5.17
CA CYS A 365 7.05 -6.62 -4.61
C CYS A 365 8.26 -6.57 -5.54
N TYR A 366 9.10 -5.57 -5.33
CA TYR A 366 10.34 -5.39 -6.07
C TYR A 366 11.51 -5.57 -5.12
N TYR A 367 12.54 -6.23 -5.62
CA TYR A 367 13.72 -6.60 -4.85
C TYR A 367 14.99 -6.17 -5.61
N ASN A 368 16.08 -6.05 -4.87
CA ASN A 368 17.40 -5.85 -5.44
C ASN A 368 18.15 -7.19 -5.51
N LYS A 369 18.83 -7.45 -6.63
CA LYS A 369 19.71 -8.62 -6.81
C LYS A 369 20.91 -8.61 -5.87
N ASP A 370 21.34 -7.44 -5.40
CA ASP A 370 22.35 -7.31 -4.36
C ASP A 370 21.81 -7.80 -3.00
N THR A 371 22.50 -8.78 -2.44
CA THR A 371 22.18 -9.39 -1.15
C THR A 371 22.29 -8.40 0.02
N ASN A 372 23.12 -7.36 -0.11
CA ASN A 372 23.39 -6.37 0.93
C ASN A 372 22.18 -5.46 1.20
N VAL A 373 21.25 -5.36 0.26
CA VAL A 373 20.04 -4.55 0.44
C VAL A 373 19.06 -5.31 1.35
N GLU A 374 18.85 -4.81 2.56
CA GLU A 374 18.05 -5.49 3.60
C GLU A 374 16.53 -5.38 3.42
N PHE A 375 16.06 -4.65 2.41
CA PHE A 375 14.64 -4.35 2.24
C PHE A 375 14.14 -4.61 0.81
N VAL A 376 12.84 -4.80 0.72
CA VAL A 376 12.06 -4.88 -0.53
C VAL A 376 10.99 -3.81 -0.52
N VAL A 377 10.51 -3.44 -1.70
CA VAL A 377 9.54 -2.35 -1.85
C VAL A 377 8.25 -2.86 -2.49
N ALA A 378 7.11 -2.43 -1.94
CA ALA A 378 5.81 -2.76 -2.50
C ALA A 378 5.45 -1.89 -3.72
N ARG A 379 5.87 -0.62 -3.71
CA ARG A 379 5.63 0.33 -4.81
C ARG A 379 6.96 0.76 -5.41
N TYR A 380 7.21 0.33 -6.64
CA TYR A 380 8.32 0.79 -7.46
C TYR A 380 7.85 0.85 -8.91
N ASP A 381 7.96 2.03 -9.52
CA ASP A 381 7.54 2.27 -10.89
C ASP A 381 8.48 3.33 -11.47
N LEU A 382 9.52 2.87 -12.16
CA LEU A 382 10.51 3.77 -12.75
C LEU A 382 9.96 4.55 -13.93
N ASP A 383 9.02 4.00 -14.70
CA ASP A 383 8.43 4.68 -15.85
C ASP A 383 7.60 5.89 -15.41
N LYS A 384 6.83 5.72 -14.34
CA LYS A 384 6.10 6.83 -13.72
C LYS A 384 7.05 7.90 -13.18
N VAL A 385 8.09 7.49 -12.46
CA VAL A 385 9.10 8.42 -11.91
C VAL A 385 9.81 9.18 -13.02
N TYR A 386 10.20 8.49 -14.11
CA TYR A 386 10.83 9.09 -15.27
C TYR A 386 9.92 10.12 -15.94
N ARG A 387 8.65 9.77 -16.20
CA ARG A 387 7.68 10.70 -16.81
C ARG A 387 7.45 11.94 -15.95
N GLU A 388 7.30 11.76 -14.64
CA GLU A 388 7.14 12.87 -13.70
C GLU A 388 8.39 13.76 -13.65
N LEU A 389 9.58 13.16 -13.66
CA LEU A 389 10.85 13.88 -13.74
C LEU A 389 10.95 14.70 -15.03
N VAL A 390 10.68 14.11 -16.19
CA VAL A 390 10.76 14.78 -17.49
C VAL A 390 9.81 15.98 -17.56
N VAL A 391 8.54 15.81 -17.15
CA VAL A 391 7.57 16.91 -17.14
C VAL A 391 7.99 18.03 -16.19
N SER A 392 8.44 17.66 -14.98
CA SER A 392 8.86 18.63 -13.97
C SER A 392 10.14 19.39 -14.34
N LEU A 393 11.01 18.81 -15.17
CA LEU A 393 12.23 19.45 -15.65
C LEU A 393 11.94 20.33 -16.87
N ILE A 394 11.23 19.82 -17.87
CA ILE A 394 11.02 20.51 -19.15
C ILE A 394 10.13 21.75 -18.99
N VAL A 395 9.01 21.64 -18.27
CA VAL A 395 8.00 22.73 -18.23
C VAL A 395 8.59 24.04 -17.66
N PRO A 396 9.26 24.06 -16.49
CA PRO A 396 9.85 25.28 -15.96
C PRO A 396 10.98 25.83 -16.84
N ILE A 397 11.80 24.96 -17.46
CA ILE A 397 12.90 25.38 -18.33
C ILE A 397 12.34 26.07 -19.59
N VAL A 398 11.35 25.47 -20.24
CA VAL A 398 10.72 26.04 -21.44
C VAL A 398 10.05 27.37 -21.12
N LEU A 399 9.30 27.46 -20.01
CA LEU A 399 8.70 28.72 -19.57
C LEU A 399 9.75 29.79 -19.25
N PHE A 400 10.86 29.41 -18.61
CA PHE A 400 11.98 30.31 -18.34
C PHE A 400 12.61 30.85 -19.63
N VAL A 401 12.90 29.97 -20.60
CA VAL A 401 13.52 30.35 -21.88
C VAL A 401 12.61 31.25 -22.71
N ILE A 402 11.34 30.86 -22.90
CA ILE A 402 10.36 31.66 -23.66
C ILE A 402 10.17 33.04 -23.01
N SER A 403 10.06 33.07 -21.69
CA SER A 403 9.90 34.32 -20.94
C SER A 403 11.13 35.23 -21.03
N SER A 404 12.34 34.65 -20.98
CA SER A 404 13.59 35.40 -21.11
C SER A 404 13.77 35.98 -22.51
N ILE A 405 13.52 35.18 -23.55
CA ILE A 405 13.54 35.64 -24.95
C ILE A 405 12.52 36.77 -25.14
N SER A 406 11.31 36.62 -24.62
CA SER A 406 10.27 37.65 -24.70
C SER A 406 10.70 38.96 -24.05
N LEU A 407 11.36 38.91 -22.88
CA LEU A 407 11.91 40.11 -22.22
C LEU A 407 13.07 40.73 -23.01
N CYS A 408 13.95 39.93 -23.61
CA CYS A 408 15.02 40.43 -24.49
C CYS A 408 14.43 41.13 -25.72
N VAL A 409 13.38 40.59 -26.33
CA VAL A 409 12.69 41.21 -27.46
C VAL A 409 12.02 42.52 -27.03
N ILE A 410 11.28 42.51 -25.91
CA ILE A 410 10.58 43.71 -25.42
C ILE A 410 11.58 44.82 -25.06
N THR A 411 12.71 44.51 -24.42
CA THR A 411 13.74 45.51 -24.08
C THR A 411 14.43 46.11 -25.31
N LYS A 412 14.55 45.36 -26.41
CA LYS A 412 15.06 45.90 -27.69
C LYS A 412 14.01 46.68 -28.47
N SER A 413 12.75 46.28 -28.35
CA SER A 413 11.63 46.81 -29.13
C SER A 413 11.01 48.05 -28.49
N VAL A 414 11.01 48.17 -27.16
CA VAL A 414 10.36 49.29 -26.47
C VAL A 414 11.38 50.40 -26.21
N LYS A 415 11.15 51.57 -26.81
CA LYS A 415 11.89 52.80 -26.48
C LYS A 415 11.01 53.73 -25.66
N VAL A 416 11.63 54.44 -24.72
CA VAL A 416 10.99 55.51 -23.95
C VAL A 416 11.23 56.81 -24.72
N GLY A 417 10.17 57.40 -25.27
CA GLY A 417 10.26 58.72 -25.91
C GLY A 417 10.37 59.84 -24.88
N ASP A 418 10.70 61.04 -25.32
CA ASP A 418 10.88 62.24 -24.47
C ASP A 418 9.62 62.60 -23.65
N ASP A 419 8.44 62.09 -24.06
CA ASP A 419 7.16 62.20 -23.34
C ASP A 419 7.02 61.21 -22.15
N ALA A 420 8.07 60.45 -21.82
CA ALA A 420 8.07 59.35 -20.84
C ALA A 420 7.03 58.24 -21.12
N LYS A 421 6.58 58.12 -22.38
CA LYS A 421 5.65 57.07 -22.86
C LYS A 421 6.42 55.95 -23.56
N MET A 422 6.09 54.70 -23.23
CA MET A 422 6.64 53.50 -23.88
C MET A 422 5.99 53.29 -25.25
N ARG A 423 6.80 53.17 -26.31
CA ARG A 423 6.34 52.84 -27.68
C ARG A 423 7.12 51.64 -28.20
N CYS A 424 6.45 50.70 -28.87
CA CYS A 424 7.12 49.61 -29.59
C CYS A 424 7.65 50.12 -30.94
N VAL A 425 8.94 50.01 -31.14
CA VAL A 425 9.64 50.19 -32.41
C VAL A 425 9.66 48.82 -33.12
N CYS A 426 8.48 48.27 -33.37
CA CYS A 426 8.30 47.07 -34.20
C CYS A 426 7.35 47.41 -35.35
N ALA A 427 7.75 48.39 -36.15
CA ALA A 427 7.32 48.57 -37.52
C ALA A 427 8.33 49.55 -38.14
N GLY A 428 9.09 49.08 -39.12
CA GLY A 428 9.54 49.99 -40.15
C GLY A 428 8.30 50.40 -40.92
N ASP A 429 7.88 51.64 -40.75
CA ASP A 429 7.06 52.37 -41.70
C ASP A 429 7.73 53.74 -41.83
N ASP A 430 8.67 53.82 -42.77
CA ASP A 430 8.90 55.05 -43.51
C ASP A 430 7.68 55.25 -44.42
N SER A 431 6.66 55.94 -43.93
CA SER A 431 5.73 56.67 -44.79
C SER A 431 4.92 57.65 -43.96
N ASP A 432 5.34 58.91 -44.03
CA ASP A 432 4.44 60.06 -43.94
C ASP A 432 3.33 59.88 -44.98
N ASP A 433 2.06 59.78 -44.56
CA ASP A 433 0.95 60.41 -45.29
C ASP A 433 -0.29 60.55 -44.38
N ASP A 434 -0.76 61.78 -44.28
CA ASP A 434 -2.00 62.18 -43.64
C ASP A 434 -3.17 61.90 -44.60
N GLY A 435 -4.11 61.00 -44.27
CA GLY A 435 -5.30 60.86 -45.12
C GLY A 435 -6.33 59.80 -44.74
N PHE A 436 -7.44 60.25 -44.15
CA PHE A 436 -8.83 59.77 -44.33
C PHE A 436 -9.17 58.26 -44.23
N GLY A 437 -10.03 57.95 -43.24
CA GLY A 437 -11.33 57.30 -43.52
C GLY A 437 -11.48 55.78 -43.32
N ASN A 438 -12.26 55.44 -42.28
CA ASN A 438 -13.26 54.35 -42.18
C ASN A 438 -12.92 52.87 -42.49
N ALA A 439 -13.12 52.08 -41.41
CA ALA A 439 -14.02 50.92 -41.30
C ALA A 439 -13.67 49.53 -41.92
N ALA A 440 -13.82 48.54 -41.03
CA ALA A 440 -14.44 47.22 -41.21
C ALA A 440 -13.62 46.03 -41.77
N ALA A 441 -13.42 45.06 -40.87
CA ALA A 441 -13.87 43.66 -40.95
C ALA A 441 -13.27 42.68 -41.99
N ALA A 442 -12.62 41.66 -41.40
CA ALA A 442 -12.92 40.23 -41.55
C ALA A 442 -12.21 39.38 -42.64
N LYS A 443 -11.80 38.19 -42.15
CA LYS A 443 -11.66 36.85 -42.77
C LYS A 443 -10.34 36.44 -43.46
N GLN A 444 -9.70 35.46 -42.80
CA GLN A 444 -8.98 34.27 -43.33
C GLN A 444 -9.75 33.53 -44.46
N PRO A 445 -9.20 32.57 -45.26
CA PRO A 445 -8.15 31.58 -44.87
C PRO A 445 -7.15 31.09 -45.97
N GLU A 446 -6.20 30.23 -45.54
CA GLU A 446 -5.60 29.03 -46.22
C GLU A 446 -4.92 29.17 -47.61
N GLN A 447 -3.84 28.48 -48.04
CA GLN A 447 -3.23 27.15 -47.84
C GLN A 447 -1.90 27.19 -48.70
N VAL A 448 -0.71 26.61 -48.36
CA VAL A 448 -0.23 25.23 -48.66
C VAL A 448 1.10 25.16 -49.46
N TYR A 449 1.85 24.05 -49.22
CA TYR A 449 3.04 23.42 -49.85
C TYR A 449 4.43 24.11 -49.64
N ASP A 450 5.59 23.46 -49.43
CA ASP A 450 6.07 22.11 -49.03
C ASP A 450 7.62 22.10 -49.17
N THR A 451 8.25 20.98 -48.80
CA THR A 451 9.60 20.46 -49.16
C THR A 451 10.84 20.95 -48.40
N ASP A 452 11.28 20.09 -47.47
CA ASP A 452 12.47 19.21 -47.52
C ASP A 452 13.93 19.73 -47.56
N ASP A 453 14.67 19.12 -46.63
CA ASP A 453 15.97 18.44 -46.72
C ASP A 453 17.32 19.07 -46.27
N ASP A 454 17.95 18.24 -45.42
CA ASP A 454 19.36 17.85 -45.27
C ASP A 454 20.38 18.53 -44.32
N VAL A 455 20.66 17.76 -43.24
CA VAL A 455 21.96 17.20 -42.77
C VAL A 455 23.16 18.13 -42.57
N VAL A 456 23.71 18.17 -41.34
CA VAL A 456 25.15 17.98 -41.04
C VAL A 456 25.34 17.38 -39.63
N ASP A 457 26.11 16.29 -39.61
CA ASP A 457 26.64 15.52 -38.48
C ASP A 457 27.93 16.16 -37.92
N LEU A 458 28.26 15.99 -36.63
CA LEU A 458 29.63 16.17 -36.13
C LEU A 458 29.84 15.50 -34.75
N GLU A 459 30.83 14.60 -34.76
CA GLU A 459 31.31 13.70 -33.71
C GLU A 459 32.27 14.33 -32.67
N GLN A 460 32.40 13.59 -31.55
CA GLN A 460 33.60 13.35 -30.69
C GLN A 460 34.15 14.46 -29.77
N GLN A 461 34.22 14.19 -28.46
CA GLN A 461 35.47 13.75 -27.79
C GLN A 461 35.30 13.37 -26.30
N ALA A 462 36.17 12.46 -25.87
CA ALA A 462 36.21 11.69 -24.64
C ALA A 462 36.81 12.41 -23.42
N VAL A 463 36.54 11.88 -22.21
CA VAL A 463 37.49 11.84 -21.07
C VAL A 463 37.24 10.58 -20.22
N GLU A 464 38.28 9.76 -20.07
CA GLU A 464 38.44 8.67 -19.09
C GLU A 464 38.80 9.23 -17.70
N LEU A 465 38.36 8.55 -16.62
CA LEU A 465 39.15 8.50 -15.38
C LEU A 465 38.83 7.24 -14.57
N ASP A 466 39.83 6.36 -14.48
CA ASP A 466 39.92 5.22 -13.55
C ASP A 466 40.11 5.66 -12.09
N VAL A 467 39.75 4.80 -11.13
CA VAL A 467 40.63 4.28 -10.04
C VAL A 467 39.84 3.39 -9.04
N ALA A 468 40.25 2.11 -9.04
CA ALA A 468 40.55 1.17 -7.94
C ALA A 468 39.48 0.57 -6.97
N ALA A 469 39.70 -0.73 -6.74
CA ALA A 469 38.96 -1.72 -5.97
C ALA A 469 39.53 -1.98 -4.54
N GLU A 470 38.66 -2.36 -3.59
CA GLU A 470 38.66 -3.60 -2.74
C GLU A 470 39.30 -3.46 -1.33
N PRO A 471 39.03 -4.33 -0.29
CA PRO A 471 38.31 -5.62 -0.26
C PRO A 471 37.30 -5.89 0.91
N ALA A 472 36.71 -7.11 0.89
CA ALA A 472 35.74 -7.80 1.78
C ALA A 472 36.27 -8.26 3.18
N HIS A 473 35.45 -8.50 4.23
CA HIS A 473 34.74 -9.76 4.65
C HIS A 473 34.47 -9.67 6.21
N PRO A 474 33.85 -10.63 6.95
CA PRO A 474 32.76 -11.60 6.68
C PRO A 474 31.65 -11.68 7.78
N PHE A 475 30.55 -12.35 7.44
CA PHE A 475 29.60 -13.19 8.21
C PHE A 475 29.46 -13.08 9.75
N ASP A 476 28.20 -13.01 10.22
CA ASP A 476 27.72 -14.03 11.18
C ASP A 476 26.19 -14.20 11.20
N THR A 477 25.80 -15.45 11.45
CA THR A 477 24.46 -16.05 11.50
C THR A 477 23.77 -15.81 12.84
N GLN A 478 22.48 -15.46 12.89
CA GLN A 478 21.66 -15.82 14.05
C GLN A 478 20.16 -15.99 13.76
N GLU A 479 19.78 -17.26 13.87
CA GLU A 479 18.55 -17.91 14.32
C GLU A 479 17.24 -17.13 14.56
N MET A 480 16.19 -17.84 14.12
CA MET A 480 14.77 -17.63 14.37
C MET A 480 14.41 -17.49 15.87
N ILE A 481 13.29 -16.82 16.14
CA ILE A 481 12.12 -17.28 16.93
C ILE A 481 11.34 -16.03 17.40
N GLY A 482 10.04 -15.99 17.12
CA GLY A 482 9.16 -14.95 17.65
C GLY A 482 7.70 -15.07 17.25
N SER A 483 7.13 -16.28 17.29
CA SER A 483 5.69 -16.50 17.05
C SER A 483 4.85 -15.77 18.11
N THR A 484 3.95 -14.88 17.69
CA THR A 484 3.00 -14.19 18.58
C THR A 484 1.69 -14.98 18.73
N LYS A 485 1.82 -16.27 19.09
CA LYS A 485 0.71 -17.03 19.67
C LYS A 485 0.44 -16.53 21.09
N SER A 486 -0.37 -15.48 21.22
CA SER A 486 -1.25 -15.17 22.38
C SER A 486 -1.27 -13.68 22.65
N LEU A 487 -2.31 -12.98 22.18
CA LEU A 487 -2.76 -11.74 22.81
C LEU A 487 -4.29 -11.64 22.71
N ILE A 488 -4.98 -12.27 23.66
CA ILE A 488 -6.19 -11.66 24.22
C ILE A 488 -5.67 -10.71 25.31
N PRO A 489 -5.86 -9.38 25.19
CA PRO A 489 -5.36 -8.45 26.19
C PRO A 489 -6.08 -8.69 27.53
N LEU A 490 -5.30 -9.03 28.56
CA LEU A 490 -5.74 -8.98 29.94
C LEU A 490 -5.98 -7.51 30.31
N SER A 491 -7.19 -7.19 30.75
CA SER A 491 -7.51 -5.89 31.36
C SER A 491 -6.72 -5.73 32.67
N PRO A 492 -6.31 -4.51 33.07
CA PRO A 492 -5.42 -4.32 34.20
C PRO A 492 -6.12 -4.66 35.51
N THR A 493 -5.45 -5.47 36.33
CA THR A 493 -5.80 -5.71 37.74
C THR A 493 -5.42 -4.48 38.57
N GLU A 494 -6.33 -4.07 39.44
CA GLU A 494 -6.12 -3.08 40.49
C GLU A 494 -4.90 -3.44 41.36
N GLN A 495 -3.99 -2.48 41.56
CA GLN A 495 -3.03 -2.53 42.66
C GLN A 495 -3.10 -1.22 43.46
N GLN A 496 -3.11 -1.45 44.76
CA GLN A 496 -3.37 -0.53 45.85
C GLN A 496 -2.03 0.03 46.35
N SER A 497 -1.93 1.36 46.36
CA SER A 497 -1.11 2.26 47.21
C SER A 497 0.20 1.77 47.85
N THR A 498 1.30 2.51 47.58
CA THR A 498 2.18 3.10 48.62
C THR A 498 3.06 4.26 48.10
N GLU A 499 2.88 5.41 48.74
CA GLU A 499 3.84 6.47 49.17
C GLU A 499 4.78 7.21 48.19
N ASP A 500 4.43 8.49 47.98
CA ASP A 500 5.18 9.76 48.13
C ASP A 500 6.63 9.92 47.60
N GLN A 501 6.82 10.84 46.64
CA GLN A 501 7.38 12.19 46.88
C GLN A 501 7.49 13.05 45.59
N ASP A 502 6.93 14.26 45.70
CA ASP A 502 7.39 15.58 45.21
C ASP A 502 7.42 16.00 43.72
N GLU A 503 6.50 16.93 43.42
CA GLU A 503 6.76 18.34 43.03
C GLU A 503 6.32 18.85 41.63
N LYS A 504 5.38 19.81 41.69
CA LYS A 504 5.04 20.92 40.76
C LYS A 504 4.38 20.64 39.40
N ALA A 505 3.04 20.75 39.43
CA ALA A 505 2.21 21.07 38.27
C ALA A 505 2.21 22.59 37.98
N ALA A 506 2.58 22.97 36.75
CA ALA A 506 2.24 24.27 36.18
C ALA A 506 0.94 24.14 35.38
N LYS A 507 -0.08 24.91 35.78
CA LYS A 507 -1.43 24.95 35.21
C LYS A 507 -1.50 26.17 34.27
N CYS A 508 -1.84 25.98 33.00
CA CYS A 508 -2.23 27.07 32.10
C CYS A 508 -3.71 26.91 31.74
N ASP A 509 -4.54 27.64 32.47
CA ASP A 509 -5.94 27.93 32.12
C ASP A 509 -5.96 28.96 30.96
N VAL A 510 -6.73 28.67 29.91
CA VAL A 510 -7.06 29.61 28.83
C VAL A 510 -8.43 30.22 29.14
N PRO A 511 -8.61 31.56 29.13
CA PRO A 511 -9.94 32.15 29.19
C PRO A 511 -10.45 32.55 27.80
N GLU A 512 -11.66 32.08 27.48
CA GLU A 512 -12.56 32.67 26.48
C GLU A 512 -12.98 34.09 26.87
N LYS A 513 -13.16 34.98 25.89
CA LYS A 513 -14.08 36.14 25.93
C LYS A 513 -14.30 36.73 24.51
N PRO A 514 -15.36 37.54 24.28
CA PRO A 514 -16.35 37.27 23.24
C PRO A 514 -16.49 38.38 22.17
N LEU A 515 -17.34 38.09 21.18
CA LEU A 515 -17.95 38.99 20.18
C LEU A 515 -18.52 40.29 20.78
N VAL A 516 -18.28 41.46 20.15
CA VAL A 516 -19.27 42.51 19.81
C VAL A 516 -18.73 43.45 18.69
N ILE A 517 -19.51 43.50 17.60
CA ILE A 517 -19.92 44.61 16.68
C ILE A 517 -19.20 45.98 16.79
N LEU A 518 -18.69 46.46 15.64
CA LEU A 518 -18.98 47.78 15.02
C LEU A 518 -18.64 47.76 13.53
#